data_AF-A0A6N2HKE5-F1
#
_entry.id   AF-A0A6N2HKE5-F1
#
_cell.length_a   1.000
_cell.length_b   1.000
_cell.length_c   1.000
_cell.angle_alpha   90.00
_cell.angle_beta   90.00
_cell.angle_gamma   90.00
#
_symmetry.space_group_name_H-M   'P 1'
#
loop_
_entity.id
_entity.type
_entity.pdbx_description
1 polymer ?
#
loop_
_entity_poly.entity_id
_entity_poly.type
_entity_poly.pdbx_seq_one_letter_code
_entity_poly.pdbx_strand_id
1 'polypeptide(L)'
;MAGWLETYRWLGEAELRLGRARRAAVFFGRGFDTALLFGQGHVLAPLALGLGRALLDNGETESAAFHSGIAVDAAGRYGYHWLAPAAEAVSLKAARSSKDHPVTTPISIISNREREIAELVGAGYTNQRIAARLGISTKTVETHMSRMFKKLGVNSRAALAHTMGRDSSDHGFHDR
;
A
#
# COMPACT_ATOMS: atom_id res chain seq x y z
N MET A 1 16.85 15.35 -11.92
CA MET A 1 16.91 13.87 -11.80
C MET A 1 15.54 13.28 -11.41
N ALA A 2 14.45 13.60 -12.12
CA ALA A 2 13.09 13.12 -11.76
C ALA A 2 12.40 12.28 -12.86
N GLY A 3 12.99 12.17 -14.07
CA GLY A 3 12.31 11.58 -15.22
C GLY A 3 12.13 10.05 -15.19
N TRP A 4 12.90 9.31 -14.38
CA TRP A 4 12.84 7.84 -14.38
C TRP A 4 11.58 7.29 -13.70
N LEU A 5 10.97 8.03 -12.76
CA LEU A 5 9.70 7.60 -12.14
C LEU A 5 8.54 7.74 -13.11
N GLU A 6 8.64 8.71 -14.02
CA GLU A 6 7.63 8.90 -15.05
C GLU A 6 7.61 7.77 -16.07
N THR A 7 8.73 7.06 -16.24
CA THR A 7 8.79 5.82 -17.03
C THR A 7 7.85 4.75 -16.50
N TYR A 8 7.77 4.55 -15.17
CA TYR A 8 6.83 3.59 -14.57
C TYR A 8 5.38 3.98 -14.83
N ARG A 9 5.07 5.29 -14.79
CA ARG A 9 3.74 5.80 -15.13
C ARG A 9 3.38 5.50 -16.58
N TRP A 10 4.27 5.79 -17.52
CA TRP A 10 4.04 5.55 -18.94
C TRP A 10 3.91 4.06 -19.28
N LEU A 11 4.77 3.21 -18.70
CA LEU A 11 4.67 1.75 -18.88
C LEU A 11 3.36 1.22 -18.31
N GLY A 12 2.97 1.64 -17.10
CA GLY A 12 1.69 1.25 -16.51
C GLY A 12 0.49 1.66 -17.37
N GLU A 13 0.49 2.90 -17.86
CA GLU A 13 -0.58 3.42 -18.72
C GLU A 13 -0.66 2.67 -20.06
N ALA A 14 0.48 2.33 -20.65
CA ALA A 14 0.53 1.52 -21.86
C ALA A 14 -0.07 0.12 -21.63
N GLU A 15 0.26 -0.54 -20.52
CA GLU A 15 -0.33 -1.83 -20.16
C GLU A 15 -1.84 -1.74 -19.92
N LEU A 16 -2.35 -0.69 -19.28
CA LEU A 16 -3.79 -0.47 -19.12
C LEU A 16 -4.50 -0.35 -20.47
N ARG A 17 -3.94 0.42 -21.42
CA ARG A 17 -4.51 0.56 -22.77
C ARG A 17 -4.50 -0.75 -23.56
N LEU A 18 -3.55 -1.64 -23.26
CA LEU A 18 -3.49 -2.99 -23.82
C LEU A 18 -4.39 -4.00 -23.07
N GLY A 19 -5.16 -3.57 -22.06
CA GLY A 19 -6.03 -4.43 -21.25
C GLY A 19 -5.27 -5.37 -20.29
N ARG A 20 -3.98 -5.13 -20.05
CA ARG A 20 -3.10 -5.99 -19.24
C ARG A 20 -3.01 -5.46 -17.80
N ALA A 21 -4.14 -5.42 -17.12
CA ALA A 21 -4.28 -4.80 -15.80
C ALA A 21 -3.30 -5.35 -14.74
N ARG A 22 -3.02 -6.66 -14.72
CA ARG A 22 -2.00 -7.24 -13.81
C ARG A 22 -0.59 -6.69 -14.04
N ARG A 23 -0.18 -6.55 -15.31
CA ARG A 23 1.14 -5.98 -15.64
C ARG A 23 1.18 -4.48 -15.35
N ALA A 24 0.09 -3.77 -15.61
CA ALA A 24 -0.03 -2.36 -15.26
C ALA A 24 0.18 -2.13 -13.76
N ALA A 25 -0.48 -2.94 -12.92
CA ALA A 25 -0.35 -2.87 -11.46
C ALA A 25 1.11 -3.06 -11.00
N VAL A 26 1.87 -3.95 -11.63
CA VAL A 26 3.30 -4.14 -11.32
C VAL A 26 4.12 -2.87 -11.61
N PHE A 27 3.91 -2.21 -12.75
CA PHE A 27 4.65 -1.01 -13.10
C PHE A 27 4.27 0.17 -12.21
N PHE A 28 2.97 0.41 -12.01
CA PHE A 28 2.52 1.48 -11.13
C PHE A 28 2.96 1.25 -9.68
N GLY A 29 2.87 0.02 -9.17
CA GLY A 29 3.34 -0.36 -7.83
C GLY A 29 4.82 -0.07 -7.64
N ARG A 30 5.68 -0.52 -8.56
CA ARG A 30 7.13 -0.22 -8.49
C ARG A 30 7.41 1.27 -8.51
N GLY A 31 6.73 2.02 -9.38
CA GLY A 31 6.86 3.48 -9.43
C GLY A 31 6.43 4.12 -8.11
N PHE A 32 5.29 3.70 -7.56
CA PHE A 32 4.73 4.19 -6.32
C PHE A 32 5.66 3.95 -5.13
N ASP A 33 6.16 2.73 -4.96
CA ASP A 33 7.11 2.40 -3.87
C ASP A 33 8.40 3.20 -4.00
N THR A 34 8.93 3.33 -5.22
CA THR A 34 10.14 4.09 -5.48
C THR A 34 9.91 5.58 -5.17
N ALA A 35 8.76 6.13 -5.54
CA ALA A 35 8.40 7.51 -5.21
C ALA A 35 8.32 7.74 -3.70
N LEU A 36 7.77 6.80 -2.93
CA LEU A 36 7.75 6.87 -1.47
C LEU A 36 9.16 6.78 -0.88
N LEU A 37 9.97 5.82 -1.32
CA LEU A 37 11.33 5.60 -0.81
C LEU A 37 12.25 6.82 -0.99
N PHE A 38 12.12 7.53 -2.10
CA PHE A 38 12.95 8.70 -2.42
C PHE A 38 12.27 10.04 -2.15
N GLY A 39 11.12 10.04 -1.46
CA GLY A 39 10.40 11.27 -1.10
C GLY A 39 9.88 12.09 -2.29
N GLN A 40 9.62 11.44 -3.43
CA GLN A 40 9.18 12.10 -4.66
C GLN A 40 7.66 12.27 -4.69
N GLY A 41 7.15 13.05 -3.73
CA GLY A 41 5.70 13.23 -3.51
C GLY A 41 4.92 13.71 -4.73
N HIS A 42 5.55 14.52 -5.57
CA HIS A 42 4.93 15.06 -6.79
C HIS A 42 4.45 13.96 -7.75
N VAL A 43 5.12 12.82 -7.91
CA VAL A 43 4.62 11.76 -8.82
C VAL A 43 3.64 10.77 -8.16
N LEU A 44 3.37 10.90 -6.85
CA LEU A 44 2.55 9.92 -6.13
C LEU A 44 1.11 9.86 -6.61
N ALA A 45 0.46 11.02 -6.83
CA ALA A 45 -0.94 11.08 -7.23
C ALA A 45 -1.22 10.28 -8.53
N PRO A 46 -0.51 10.52 -9.65
CA PRO A 46 -0.75 9.76 -10.88
C PRO A 46 -0.36 8.28 -10.77
N LEU A 47 0.69 7.93 -10.02
CA LEU A 47 1.11 6.53 -9.84
C LEU A 47 0.09 5.75 -8.99
N ALA A 48 -0.39 6.36 -7.91
CA ALA A 48 -1.41 5.78 -7.03
C ALA A 48 -2.76 5.63 -7.75
N LEU A 49 -3.15 6.61 -8.57
CA LEU A 49 -4.36 6.54 -9.39
C LEU A 49 -4.27 5.40 -10.42
N GLY A 50 -3.15 5.32 -11.15
CA GLY A 50 -2.91 4.26 -12.13
C GLY A 50 -2.93 2.87 -11.49
N LEU A 51 -2.31 2.73 -10.31
CA LEU A 51 -2.33 1.50 -9.52
C LEU A 51 -3.75 1.14 -9.08
N GLY A 52 -4.49 2.10 -8.52
CA GLY A 52 -5.88 1.89 -8.09
C GLY A 52 -6.78 1.42 -9.24
N ARG A 53 -6.62 2.01 -10.43
CA ARG A 53 -7.36 1.59 -11.64
C ARG A 53 -6.97 0.18 -12.09
N ALA A 54 -5.69 -0.13 -12.14
CA ALA A 54 -5.20 -1.44 -12.54
C ALA A 54 -5.66 -2.55 -11.57
N LEU A 55 -5.67 -2.27 -10.27
CA LEU A 55 -6.16 -3.20 -9.24
C LEU A 55 -7.67 -3.41 -9.35
N LEU A 56 -8.42 -2.33 -9.61
CA LEU A 56 -9.86 -2.42 -9.81
C LEU A 56 -10.22 -3.29 -11.03
N ASP A 57 -9.49 -3.12 -12.14
CA ASP A 57 -9.65 -3.93 -13.35
C ASP A 57 -9.23 -5.40 -13.12
N ASN A 58 -8.37 -5.68 -12.12
CA ASN A 58 -8.04 -7.03 -11.68
C ASN A 58 -9.04 -7.63 -10.66
N GLY A 59 -10.04 -6.86 -10.20
CA GLY A 59 -10.98 -7.27 -9.15
C GLY A 59 -10.44 -7.12 -7.71
N GLU A 60 -9.26 -6.52 -7.53
CA GLU A 60 -8.64 -6.27 -6.22
C GLU A 60 -9.20 -4.98 -5.60
N THR A 61 -10.49 -4.99 -5.27
CA THR A 61 -11.27 -3.78 -4.94
C THR A 61 -10.80 -3.08 -3.67
N GLU A 62 -10.36 -3.82 -2.65
CA GLU A 62 -9.84 -3.23 -1.41
C GLU A 62 -8.53 -2.47 -1.64
N SER A 63 -7.55 -3.12 -2.28
CA SER A 63 -6.28 -2.50 -2.66
C SER A 63 -6.51 -1.31 -3.61
N ALA A 64 -7.48 -1.43 -4.53
CA ALA A 64 -7.86 -0.34 -5.41
C ALA A 64 -8.39 0.88 -4.64
N ALA A 65 -9.29 0.68 -3.67
CA ALA A 65 -9.82 1.73 -2.83
C ALA A 65 -8.72 2.42 -2.01
N PHE A 66 -7.79 1.64 -1.46
CA PHE A 66 -6.64 2.16 -0.73
C PHE A 66 -5.77 3.08 -1.60
N HIS A 67 -5.30 2.60 -2.76
CA HIS A 67 -4.40 3.38 -3.61
C HIS A 67 -5.07 4.59 -4.25
N SER A 68 -6.35 4.47 -4.61
CA SER A 68 -7.12 5.63 -5.12
C SER A 68 -7.38 6.68 -4.03
N GLY A 69 -7.57 6.28 -2.76
CA GLY A 69 -7.61 7.21 -1.63
C GLY A 69 -6.30 7.98 -1.43
N ILE A 70 -5.15 7.30 -1.57
CA ILE A 70 -3.83 7.97 -1.57
C ILE A 70 -3.73 8.95 -2.73
N ALA A 71 -4.25 8.62 -3.91
CA ALA A 71 -4.25 9.52 -5.04
C ALA A 71 -5.07 10.79 -4.79
N VAL A 72 -6.22 10.70 -4.11
CA VAL A 72 -7.04 11.86 -3.70
C VAL A 72 -6.25 12.77 -2.76
N ASP A 73 -5.66 12.21 -1.71
CA ASP A 73 -4.88 12.99 -0.72
C ASP A 73 -3.65 13.65 -1.37
N ALA A 74 -2.88 12.88 -2.16
CA ALA A 74 -1.71 13.38 -2.86
C ALA A 74 -2.08 14.44 -3.92
N ALA A 75 -3.26 14.33 -4.55
CA ALA A 75 -3.73 15.31 -5.52
C ALA A 75 -3.91 16.71 -4.91
N GLY A 76 -4.45 16.79 -3.70
CA GLY A 76 -4.58 18.05 -2.96
C GLY A 76 -3.22 18.61 -2.51
N ARG A 77 -2.32 17.75 -2.01
CA ARG A 77 -1.05 18.18 -1.41
C ARG A 77 0.01 18.61 -2.42
N TYR A 78 0.06 17.97 -3.59
CA TYR A 78 1.15 18.15 -4.56
C TYR A 78 0.71 18.83 -5.85
N GLY A 79 -0.46 19.47 -5.87
CA GLY A 79 -0.91 20.30 -6.99
C GLY A 79 -1.51 19.52 -8.16
N TYR A 80 -1.94 18.27 -7.98
CA TYR A 80 -2.64 17.48 -9.00
C TYR A 80 -4.16 17.52 -8.81
N HIS A 81 -4.72 18.67 -8.42
CA HIS A 81 -6.15 18.80 -8.12
C HIS A 81 -7.05 18.33 -9.28
N TRP A 82 -6.58 18.44 -10.53
CA TRP A 82 -7.29 17.93 -11.71
C TRP A 82 -7.43 16.39 -11.75
N LEU A 83 -6.61 15.64 -11.00
CA LEU A 83 -6.71 14.19 -10.84
C LEU A 83 -7.67 13.77 -9.73
N ALA A 84 -8.01 14.67 -8.79
CA ALA A 84 -8.85 14.32 -7.64
C ALA A 84 -10.21 13.72 -8.04
N PRO A 85 -10.97 14.28 -9.03
CA PRO A 85 -12.24 13.68 -9.43
C PRO A 85 -12.10 12.26 -9.98
N ALA A 86 -11.02 11.99 -10.72
CA ALA A 86 -10.75 10.66 -11.26
C ALA A 86 -10.38 9.66 -10.15
N ALA A 87 -9.59 10.11 -9.17
CA ALA A 87 -9.22 9.30 -8.01
C ALA A 87 -10.42 9.00 -7.09
N GLU A 88 -11.29 9.97 -6.86
CA GLU A 88 -12.55 9.78 -6.13
C GLU A 88 -13.47 8.79 -6.87
N ALA A 89 -13.61 8.91 -8.19
CA ALA A 89 -14.42 7.99 -8.98
C ALA A 89 -13.92 6.55 -8.88
N VAL A 90 -12.60 6.32 -8.93
CA VAL A 90 -12.01 4.98 -8.74
C VAL A 90 -12.24 4.50 -7.31
N SER A 91 -12.05 5.35 -6.30
CA SER A 91 -12.28 5.02 -4.88
C SER A 91 -13.73 4.58 -4.63
N LEU A 92 -14.68 5.34 -5.17
CA LEU A 92 -16.11 5.06 -5.05
C LEU A 92 -16.49 3.78 -5.78
N LYS A 93 -15.98 3.57 -7.00
CA LYS A 93 -16.24 2.35 -7.77
C LYS A 93 -15.66 1.12 -7.06
N ALA A 94 -14.44 1.23 -6.54
CA ALA A 94 -13.80 0.19 -5.73
C ALA A 94 -14.62 -0.13 -4.49
N ALA A 95 -15.01 0.88 -3.70
CA ALA A 95 -15.84 0.69 -2.51
C ALA A 95 -17.22 0.06 -2.81
N ARG A 96 -17.84 0.39 -3.95
CA ARG A 96 -19.09 -0.23 -4.40
C ARG A 96 -18.90 -1.70 -4.75
N SER A 97 -17.85 -2.04 -5.52
CA SER A 97 -17.54 -3.45 -5.82
C SER A 97 -17.06 -4.22 -4.59
N SER A 98 -16.51 -3.55 -3.58
CA SER A 98 -16.24 -4.15 -2.28
C SER A 98 -17.52 -4.39 -1.48
N LYS A 99 -18.57 -3.56 -1.56
CA LYS A 99 -19.82 -3.79 -0.79
C LYS A 99 -20.57 -5.08 -1.16
N ASP A 100 -20.30 -5.66 -2.32
CA ASP A 100 -20.76 -7.02 -2.67
C ASP A 100 -19.97 -8.14 -1.96
N HIS A 101 -18.96 -7.80 -1.13
CA HIS A 101 -18.21 -8.68 -0.22
C HIS A 101 -18.07 -7.99 1.16
N PRO A 102 -18.54 -8.57 2.28
CA PRO A 102 -18.60 -7.86 3.55
C PRO A 102 -17.21 -7.38 4.01
N VAL A 103 -17.08 -6.05 4.15
CA VAL A 103 -15.88 -5.32 4.57
C VAL A 103 -15.51 -5.73 6.00
N THR A 104 -14.31 -6.26 6.15
CA THR A 104 -13.67 -6.54 7.44
C THR A 104 -12.48 -5.60 7.51
N THR A 105 -12.39 -4.72 8.50
CA THR A 105 -11.25 -3.80 8.76
C THR A 105 -9.89 -4.43 8.41
N PRO A 106 -8.87 -3.68 7.92
CA PRO A 106 -7.58 -4.26 7.49
C PRO A 106 -6.89 -5.10 8.58
N ILE A 107 -7.09 -4.70 9.84
CA ILE A 107 -6.57 -5.34 11.04
C ILE A 107 -7.35 -6.62 11.42
N SER A 108 -8.57 -6.80 10.90
CA SER A 108 -9.40 -8.00 11.07
C SER A 108 -9.22 -9.05 9.97
N ILE A 109 -8.45 -8.77 8.91
CA ILE A 109 -8.07 -9.74 7.85
C ILE A 109 -6.84 -10.57 8.27
N ILE A 110 -6.00 -10.01 9.14
CA ILE A 110 -4.84 -10.68 9.71
C ILE A 110 -5.19 -11.39 11.02
N SER A 111 -4.62 -12.58 11.23
CA SER A 111 -4.78 -13.35 12.47
C SER A 111 -4.20 -12.61 13.67
N ASN A 112 -4.64 -12.94 14.89
CA ASN A 112 -4.11 -12.33 16.12
C ASN A 112 -2.57 -12.38 16.18
N ARG A 113 -1.97 -13.49 15.69
CA ARG A 113 -0.52 -13.63 15.65
C ARG A 113 0.15 -12.75 14.60
N GLU A 114 -0.49 -12.56 13.45
CA GLU A 114 -0.01 -11.61 12.43
C GLU A 114 -0.12 -10.17 12.94
N ARG A 115 -1.17 -9.84 13.70
CA ARG A 115 -1.34 -8.53 14.33
C ARG A 115 -0.21 -8.19 15.30
N GLU A 116 0.13 -9.08 16.23
CA GLU A 116 1.27 -8.90 17.14
C GLU A 116 2.57 -8.59 16.39
N ILE A 117 2.81 -9.31 15.28
CA ILE A 117 4.02 -9.09 14.46
C ILE A 117 3.94 -7.72 13.77
N ALA A 118 2.79 -7.35 13.21
CA ALA A 118 2.59 -6.06 12.54
C ALA A 118 2.79 -4.87 13.50
N GLU A 119 2.27 -4.96 14.73
CA GLU A 119 2.46 -3.95 15.77
C GLU A 119 3.94 -3.76 16.11
N LEU A 120 4.69 -4.85 16.31
CA LEU A 120 6.13 -4.79 16.57
C LEU A 120 6.91 -4.22 15.37
N VAL A 121 6.45 -4.48 14.14
CA VAL A 121 7.02 -3.87 12.92
C VAL A 121 6.77 -2.37 12.88
N GLY A 122 5.54 -1.93 13.22
CA GLY A 122 5.19 -0.51 13.35
C GLY A 122 6.03 0.20 14.41
N ALA A 123 6.34 -0.49 15.51
CA ALA A 123 7.26 -0.02 16.56
C ALA A 123 8.76 -0.10 16.19
N GLY A 124 9.10 -0.50 14.97
CA GLY A 124 10.49 -0.50 14.47
C GLY A 124 11.33 -1.75 14.81
N TYR A 125 10.75 -2.83 15.33
CA TYR A 125 11.52 -4.01 15.75
C TYR A 125 12.01 -4.85 14.58
N THR A 126 13.30 -5.22 14.54
CA THR A 126 13.83 -6.15 13.52
C THR A 126 13.22 -7.54 13.65
N ASN A 127 13.24 -8.33 12.56
CA ASN A 127 12.72 -9.71 12.59
C ASN A 127 13.39 -10.58 13.67
N GLN A 128 14.66 -10.32 13.97
CA GLN A 128 15.40 -10.98 15.05
C GLN A 128 14.84 -10.62 16.44
N ARG A 129 14.56 -9.33 16.69
CA ARG A 129 13.96 -8.90 17.96
C ARG A 129 12.53 -9.38 18.12
N ILE A 130 11.75 -9.41 17.02
CA ILE A 130 10.39 -9.97 17.00
C ILE A 130 10.43 -11.47 17.33
N ALA A 131 11.32 -12.22 16.66
CA ALA A 131 11.52 -13.64 16.91
C ALA A 131 11.84 -13.94 18.38
N ALA A 132 12.78 -13.19 18.96
CA ALA A 132 13.14 -13.31 20.37
C ALA A 132 11.99 -12.95 21.31
N ARG A 133 11.25 -11.87 21.03
CA ARG A 133 10.10 -11.41 21.82
C ARG A 133 8.97 -12.43 21.83
N LEU A 134 8.72 -13.06 20.69
CA LEU A 134 7.58 -13.94 20.46
C LEU A 134 7.89 -15.43 20.64
N GLY A 135 9.15 -15.78 20.94
CA GLY A 135 9.60 -17.16 21.13
C GLY A 135 9.54 -18.03 19.87
N ILE A 136 9.72 -17.44 18.69
CA ILE A 136 9.64 -18.13 17.38
C ILE A 136 10.89 -17.90 16.55
N SER A 137 11.09 -18.67 15.47
CA SER A 137 12.23 -18.47 14.58
C SER A 137 12.06 -17.21 13.71
N THR A 138 13.18 -16.60 13.29
CA THR A 138 13.18 -15.49 12.32
C THR A 138 12.51 -15.88 11.00
N LYS A 139 12.70 -17.12 10.55
CA LYS A 139 12.06 -17.67 9.34
C LYS A 139 10.55 -17.79 9.48
N THR A 140 10.06 -18.07 10.69
CA THR A 140 8.62 -18.03 11.02
C THR A 140 8.09 -16.60 10.91
N VAL A 141 8.82 -15.61 11.44
CA VAL A 141 8.46 -14.18 11.30
C VAL A 141 8.39 -13.76 9.83
N GLU A 142 9.38 -14.13 9.00
CA GLU A 142 9.39 -13.86 7.56
C GLU A 142 8.20 -14.49 6.82
N THR A 143 7.82 -15.70 7.23
CA THR A 143 6.65 -16.39 6.68
C THR A 143 5.36 -15.63 7.01
N HIS A 144 5.20 -15.18 8.25
CA HIS A 144 4.07 -14.34 8.65
C HIS A 144 4.06 -13.01 7.90
N MET A 145 5.20 -12.34 7.75
CA MET A 145 5.35 -11.12 6.96
C MET A 145 4.90 -11.31 5.51
N SER A 146 5.33 -12.39 4.85
CA SER A 146 4.92 -12.70 3.47
C SER A 146 3.41 -12.91 3.34
N ARG A 147 2.77 -13.54 4.32
CA ARG A 147 1.32 -13.72 4.35
C ARG A 147 0.59 -12.40 4.59
N MET A 148 1.08 -11.58 5.52
CA MET A 148 0.53 -10.25 5.79
C MET A 148 0.64 -9.33 4.58
N PHE A 149 1.78 -9.33 3.89
CA PHE A 149 1.97 -8.59 2.65
C PHE A 149 0.90 -8.93 1.60
N LYS A 150 0.65 -10.22 1.39
CA LYS A 150 -0.41 -10.67 0.48
C LYS A 150 -1.82 -10.28 0.96
N LYS A 151 -2.09 -10.42 2.26
CA LYS A 151 -3.40 -10.12 2.85
C LYS A 151 -3.72 -8.62 2.89
N LEU A 152 -2.71 -7.79 3.14
CA LEU A 152 -2.85 -6.35 3.30
C LEU A 152 -2.55 -5.58 2.00
N GLY A 153 -2.22 -6.28 0.91
CA GLY A 153 -1.86 -5.67 -0.37
C GLY A 153 -0.57 -4.84 -0.34
N VAL A 154 0.23 -4.95 0.72
CA VAL A 154 1.51 -4.22 0.86
C VAL A 154 2.67 -5.12 0.46
N ASN A 155 3.72 -4.54 -0.10
CA ASN A 155 4.87 -5.28 -0.65
C ASN A 155 6.19 -4.96 0.06
N SER A 156 6.16 -4.07 1.06
CA SER A 156 7.34 -3.69 1.83
C SER A 156 7.05 -3.59 3.31
N ARG A 157 8.09 -3.83 4.12
CA ARG A 157 8.05 -3.63 5.56
C ARG A 157 7.76 -2.17 5.92
N ALA A 158 8.26 -1.22 5.13
CA ALA A 158 7.99 0.20 5.33
C ALA A 158 6.51 0.53 5.11
N ALA A 159 5.90 -0.03 4.05
CA ALA A 159 4.46 0.10 3.80
C ALA A 159 3.65 -0.52 4.95
N LEU A 160 4.04 -1.70 5.45
CA LEU A 160 3.40 -2.32 6.61
C LEU A 160 3.55 -1.49 7.90
N ALA A 161 4.72 -0.91 8.15
CA ALA A 161 4.92 -0.04 9.31
C ALA A 161 4.06 1.23 9.23
N HIS A 162 3.94 1.82 8.04
CA HIS A 162 3.10 2.99 7.81
C HIS A 162 1.60 2.68 7.99
N THR A 163 1.13 1.49 7.61
CA THR A 163 -0.29 1.12 7.82
C THR A 163 -0.63 0.97 9.30
N MET A 164 0.32 0.52 10.12
CA MET A 164 0.14 0.41 11.58
C MET A 164 0.35 1.75 12.32
N GLY A 165 1.21 2.62 11.79
CA GLY A 165 1.55 3.92 12.37
C GLY A 165 0.42 4.96 12.35
N ARG A 166 -0.69 4.71 11.63
CA ARG A 166 -1.86 5.61 11.63
C ARG A 166 -2.66 5.59 12.94
N ASP A 167 -2.48 4.57 13.78
CA ASP A 167 -3.21 4.40 15.05
C ASP A 167 -2.32 4.62 16.30
N SER A 168 -1.02 4.88 16.13
CA SER A 168 -0.03 4.88 17.23
C SER A 168 0.71 6.22 17.38
N SER A 169 -0.04 7.33 17.38
CA SER A 169 0.48 8.64 17.79
C SER A 169 0.41 8.88 19.31
N ASP A 170 0.42 7.83 20.12
CA ASP A 170 0.62 7.91 21.56
C ASP A 170 1.38 6.67 22.03
N HIS A 171 2.16 6.78 23.11
CA HIS A 171 3.19 5.86 23.64
C HIS A 171 4.63 6.18 23.19
N GLY A 172 5.23 7.13 23.92
CA GLY A 172 6.62 7.52 23.80
C GLY A 172 7.65 6.60 24.47
N PHE A 173 8.88 6.73 23.96
CA PHE A 173 10.21 6.70 24.61
C PHE A 173 10.79 5.47 25.36
N HIS A 174 12.15 5.38 25.24
CA HIS A 174 13.16 4.55 25.96
C HIS A 174 13.22 3.05 25.59
N ASP A 175 14.36 2.38 25.46
CA ASP A 175 15.72 2.62 25.96
C ASP A 175 16.79 1.92 25.08
N ARG A 176 18.04 2.26 25.40
CA ARG A 176 19.36 1.77 24.95
C ARG A 176 19.51 0.26 24.72
#